data_AF-A0AB37XMQ4-F1
#
_entry.id   AF-A0AB37XMQ4-F1
#
_cell.length_a   1.000
_cell.length_b   1.000
_cell.length_c   1.000
_cell.angle_alpha   90.00
_cell.angle_beta   90.00
_cell.angle_gamma   90.00
#
_symmetry.space_group_name_H-M   'P 1'
#
loop_
_entity.id
_entity.type
_entity.pdbx_description
1 polymer ?
#
loop_
_entity_poly.entity_id
_entity_poly.type
_entity_poly.pdbx_seq_one_letter_code
_entity_poly.pdbx_strand_id
1 'polypeptide(L)' 'MHAMQYHVKLPSDYNMEIIRDRVRLNGYKTDGFKNLIIKAYLISQTTTNCITNT' A
#
# COMPACT_ATOMS: atom_id res chain seq x y z
N MET A 1 16.31 2.93 -17.31
CA MET A 1 15.37 2.27 -16.37
C MET A 1 14.09 3.09 -16.35
N HIS A 2 12.95 2.49 -16.71
CA HIS A 2 11.66 3.17 -16.65
C HIS A 2 10.97 2.76 -15.35
N ALA A 3 10.61 3.75 -14.53
CA ALA A 3 9.84 3.55 -13.32
C ALA A 3 8.41 4.04 -13.56
N MET A 4 7.43 3.27 -13.10
CA MET A 4 6.01 3.66 -13.13
C MET A 4 5.52 3.75 -11.68
N GLN A 5 4.81 4.82 -11.36
CA GLN A 5 4.16 5.00 -10.07
C GLN A 5 2.67 5.19 -10.27
N TYR A 6 1.88 4.42 -9.53
CA TYR A 6 0.43 4.54 -9.49
C TYR A 6 0.02 5.00 -8.10
N HIS A 7 -0.86 6.00 -8.03
CA HIS A 7 -1.37 6.54 -6.77
C HIS A 7 -2.88 6.34 -6.70
N VAL A 8 -3.35 5.75 -5.60
CA VAL A 8 -4.77 5.53 -5.33
C VAL A 8 -5.11 6.27 -4.04
N LYS A 9 -6.05 7.22 -4.13
CA LYS A 9 -6.59 7.91 -2.97
C LYS A 9 -7.76 7.12 -2.40
N LEU A 10 -7.74 6.91 -1.09
CA LEU A 10 -8.82 6.25 -0.36
C LEU A 10 -9.49 7.26 0.59
N PRO A 11 -10.75 7.03 0.98
CA PRO A 11 -11.42 7.81 2.02
C PRO A 11 -10.60 7.82 3.32
N SER A 12 -10.72 8.88 4.12
CA SER A 12 -9.97 9.04 5.37
C SER A 12 -10.33 8.02 6.45
N ASP A 13 -11.54 7.49 6.40
CA ASP A 13 -12.10 6.47 7.28
C ASP A 13 -11.92 5.05 6.72
N TYR A 14 -11.21 4.90 5.60
CA TYR A 14 -10.97 3.59 5.01
C TYR A 14 -10.10 2.75 5.93
N ASN A 15 -10.55 1.52 6.23
CA ASN A 15 -9.76 0.59 7.03
C ASN A 15 -8.52 0.14 6.23
N MET A 16 -7.37 0.72 6.54
CA MET A 16 -6.11 0.45 5.85
C MET A 16 -5.57 -0.97 6.08
N GLU A 17 -6.05 -1.71 7.08
CA GLU A 17 -5.72 -3.13 7.25
C GLU A 17 -6.20 -3.97 6.06
N ILE A 18 -7.31 -3.60 5.43
CA ILE A 18 -7.79 -4.26 4.20
C ILE A 18 -6.75 -4.15 3.08
N ILE A 19 -6.07 -3.00 2.95
CA ILE A 19 -5.02 -2.83 1.94
C ILE A 19 -3.79 -3.67 2.30
N ARG A 20 -3.40 -3.69 3.58
CA ARG A 20 -2.27 -4.52 4.06
C ARG A 20 -2.51 -6.00 3.79
N ASP A 21 -3.70 -6.48 4.09
CA ASP A 21 -4.10 -7.88 3.87
C ASP A 21 -4.12 -8.21 2.38
N ARG A 22 -4.65 -7.32 1.54
CA ARG A 22 -4.64 -7.51 0.08
C ARG A 22 -3.23 -7.60 -0.47
N VAL A 23 -2.32 -6.73 -0.04
CA VAL A 23 -0.91 -6.75 -0.47
C VAL A 23 -0.25 -8.06 -0.02
N ARG A 24 -0.47 -8.48 1.23
CA ARG A 24 0.09 -9.73 1.77
C ARG A 24 -0.42 -10.96 1.01
N LEU A 25 -1.72 -11.02 0.72
CA LEU A 25 -2.37 -12.19 0.12
C LEU A 25 -2.27 -12.22 -1.41
N ASN A 26 -2.07 -11.09 -2.08
CA ASN A 26 -2.09 -11.01 -3.55
C ASN A 26 -0.81 -10.47 -4.17
N GLY A 27 0.12 -9.90 -3.39
CA GLY A 27 1.33 -9.27 -3.93
C GLY A 27 2.16 -10.21 -4.79
N TYR A 28 2.26 -11.49 -4.39
CA TYR A 28 3.00 -12.52 -5.11
C TYR A 28 2.41 -12.85 -6.49
N LYS A 29 1.13 -12.52 -6.76
CA LYS A 29 0.49 -12.82 -8.05
C LYS A 29 1.15 -12.10 -9.23
N THR A 30 1.91 -11.04 -8.95
CA THR A 30 2.66 -10.27 -9.94
C THR A 30 4.16 -10.61 -9.96
N ASP A 31 4.60 -11.59 -9.15
CA ASP A 31 5.97 -12.08 -9.21
C ASP A 31 6.22 -12.76 -10.57
N GLY A 32 7.40 -12.54 -11.14
CA GLY A 32 7.79 -13.16 -12.41
C GLY A 32 7.18 -12.52 -13.66
N PHE A 33 6.46 -11.39 -13.54
CA PHE A 33 5.97 -10.66 -14.70
C PHE A 33 7.14 -10.21 -15.60
N LYS A 34 6.99 -10.44 -16.91
CA LYS A 34 8.02 -10.07 -17.90
C LYS A 34 8.31 -8.58 -17.80
N ASN A 35 9.58 -8.24 -17.63
CA ASN A 35 10.10 -6.86 -17.48
C ASN A 35 9.77 -6.15 -16.15
N LEU A 36 9.18 -6.83 -15.15
CA LEU A 36 9.01 -6.28 -13.80
C LEU A 36 10.16 -6.73 -12.90
N ILE A 37 11.23 -5.93 -12.83
CA ILE A 37 12.43 -6.27 -12.07
C ILE A 37 12.24 -6.04 -10.56
N ILE A 38 11.55 -4.95 -10.18
CA ILE A 38 11.27 -4.58 -8.78
C ILE A 38 9.84 -4.08 -8.69
N LYS A 39 9.17 -4.38 -7.57
CA LYS A 39 7.94 -3.71 -7.14
C LYS A 39 8.00 -3.33 -5.68
N ALA A 40 7.31 -2.26 -5.32
CA ALA A 40 7.16 -1.81 -3.94
C ALA A 40 5.74 -1.30 -3.71
N TYR A 41 5.18 -1.58 -2.54
CA TYR A 41 3.89 -1.06 -2.10
C TYR A 41 4.13 0.03 -1.06
N LEU A 42 3.78 1.27 -1.38
CA LEU A 42 3.86 2.38 -0.45
C LEU A 42 2.47 2.66 0.12
N ILE A 43 2.35 2.65 1.45
CA ILE A 43 1.10 2.91 2.16
C ILE A 43 1.33 4.09 3.08
N SER A 44 0.47 5.10 2.96
CA SER A 44 0.38 6.22 3.89
C SER A 44 -0.99 6.21 4.54
N GLN A 45 -1.05 6.44 5.85
CA GLN A 45 -2.30 6.51 6.59
C GLN A 45 -2.24 7.65 7.60
N THR A 46 -3.37 8.31 7.82
CA THR A 46 -3.51 9.26 8.92
C THR A 46 -3.74 8.47 10.20
N THR A 47 -2.79 8.51 11.13
CA THR A 47 -2.98 7.91 12.45
C THR A 47 -3.93 8.80 13.25
N THR A 48 -5.23 8.50 13.26
CA THR A 48 -6.19 9.07 14.21
C THR A 48 -5.99 8.43 15.58
N ASN A 49 -4.81 8.61 16.18
CA ASN A 49 -4.59 8.29 17.57
C ASN A 49 -3.47 9.15 18.14
N CYS A 50 -3.70 10.46 18.16
CA CYS A 50 -2.98 11.35 19.07
C CYS A 50 -3.71 11.28 20.41
N ILE A 51 -3.44 10.24 21.21
CA ILE A 51 -3.69 10.34 22.66
C ILE A 51 -2.71 11.36 23.22
N THR A 52 -3.16 12.60 23.38
CA THR A 52 -2.54 13.54 24.31
C THR A 52 -2.76 12.99 25.71
N ASN A 53 -1.74 12.33 26.27
CA ASN A 53 -1.71 12.11 27.71
C ASN A 53 -1.62 13.50 28.37
N THR A 54 -2.62 13.78 29.20
CA THR A 54 -2.68 14.96 30.08
C THR A 54 -1.55 14.93 31.09
#